data_AF-A0A1Q9EUZ7-F1
#
_entry.id   AF-A0A1Q9EUZ7-F1
#
_cell.length_a   1.000
_cell.length_b   1.000
_cell.length_c   1.000
_cell.angle_alpha   90.00
_cell.angle_beta   90.00
_cell.angle_gamma   90.00
#
_symmetry.space_group_name_H-M   'P 1'
#
loop_
_entity.id
_entity.type
_entity.pdbx_description
1 polymer ?
#
loop_
_entity_poly.entity_id
_entity_poly.type
_entity_poly.pdbx_seq_one_letter_code
_entity_poly.pdbx_strand_id
1 'polypeptide(L)'
;MSPITSALRRPAQTQSAPAHCTVCCGLLGEALCAAAAMPAENASSSSDYTMLDRQAQDPYRRRTFAYGALLLALVLGLILLLAPLPSASTLFLEDPGHGCDIGARWCEARSTCVRPSEVDMLSAASFEAACTLPRVGGDKDEHGCIPSAGYRWCEQKSQCVRPWERGWKTESAFNTACRLPTLGGDKDVHGCIPSAGYRWCAKTLGCGPTLNHSLTTKTS
;
A
#
# COMPACT_ATOMS: atom_id res chain seq x y z
N MET A 1 30.33 -43.77 -82.95
CA MET A 1 28.86 -43.79 -82.86
C MET A 1 28.46 -43.03 -81.60
N SER A 2 28.04 -41.78 -81.77
CA SER A 2 27.33 -40.96 -80.75
C SER A 2 25.90 -41.52 -80.58
N PRO A 3 25.08 -41.15 -79.55
CA PRO A 3 24.78 -39.77 -79.14
C PRO A 3 24.64 -39.52 -77.61
N ILE A 4 25.23 -38.45 -77.09
CA ILE A 4 24.58 -37.23 -76.55
C ILE A 4 23.05 -37.17 -76.70
N THR A 5 22.32 -37.15 -75.57
CA THR A 5 20.96 -36.59 -75.53
C THR A 5 20.78 -35.69 -74.30
N SER A 6 20.68 -34.39 -74.56
CA SER A 6 20.23 -33.37 -73.61
C SER A 6 18.70 -33.35 -73.54
N ALA A 7 18.12 -33.23 -72.35
CA ALA A 7 16.75 -32.74 -72.15
C ALA A 7 16.67 -32.04 -70.77
N LEU A 8 16.85 -30.72 -70.75
CA LEU A 8 15.80 -29.69 -70.68
C LEU A 8 15.43 -29.30 -69.24
N ARG A 9 16.01 -28.16 -68.83
CA ARG A 9 15.55 -27.30 -67.75
C ARG A 9 14.10 -26.85 -68.03
N ARG A 10 13.21 -26.98 -67.04
CA ARG A 10 11.93 -26.23 -66.97
C ARG A 10 11.83 -25.46 -65.64
N PRO A 11 11.04 -24.37 -65.62
CA PRO A 11 11.37 -23.15 -64.90
C PRO A 11 10.78 -23.08 -63.49
N ALA A 12 11.26 -22.08 -62.76
CA ALA A 12 10.79 -21.62 -61.47
C ALA A 12 9.26 -21.43 -61.43
N GLN A 13 8.66 -21.86 -60.32
CA GLN A 13 7.43 -21.30 -59.80
C GLN A 13 7.70 -20.96 -58.33
N THR A 14 8.14 -19.73 -58.13
CA THR A 14 8.00 -18.99 -56.88
C THR A 14 6.51 -18.95 -56.53
N GLN A 15 6.09 -19.74 -55.54
CA GLN A 15 4.79 -19.54 -54.91
C GLN A 15 4.98 -18.65 -53.69
N SER A 16 4.42 -17.46 -53.82
CA SER A 16 4.26 -16.40 -52.84
C SER A 16 3.71 -16.91 -51.51
N ALA A 17 4.38 -16.53 -50.41
CA ALA A 17 3.86 -16.70 -49.06
C ALA A 17 2.61 -15.82 -48.82
N PRO A 18 1.65 -16.27 -47.98
CA PRO A 18 0.48 -15.47 -47.63
C PRO A 18 0.84 -14.24 -46.79
N ALA A 19 0.16 -13.13 -47.07
CA ALA A 19 0.41 -11.76 -46.64
C ALA A 19 0.22 -11.44 -45.15
N HIS A 20 0.33 -12.42 -44.24
CA HIS A 20 0.14 -12.20 -42.80
C HIS A 20 1.43 -12.18 -41.97
N CYS A 21 2.60 -12.41 -42.59
CA CYS A 21 3.89 -12.38 -41.88
C CYS A 21 4.62 -11.03 -41.93
N THR A 22 4.09 -10.01 -42.60
CA THR A 22 4.85 -8.76 -42.83
C THR A 22 4.62 -7.69 -41.74
N VAL A 23 3.65 -7.86 -40.84
CA VAL A 23 3.31 -6.79 -39.87
C VAL A 23 4.12 -6.85 -38.56
N CYS A 24 4.76 -7.98 -38.22
CA CYS A 24 5.55 -8.08 -36.97
C CYS A 24 7.04 -7.71 -37.11
N CYS A 25 7.54 -7.37 -38.31
CA CYS A 25 8.96 -7.06 -38.56
C CYS A 25 9.27 -5.54 -38.64
N GLY A 26 8.44 -4.69 -38.04
CA GLY A 26 8.57 -3.23 -38.19
C GLY A 26 9.25 -2.44 -37.05
N LEU A 27 9.49 -3.01 -35.87
CA LEU A 27 9.81 -2.19 -34.68
C LEU A 27 10.89 -2.72 -33.72
N LEU A 28 11.52 -3.85 -34.02
CA LEU A 28 12.67 -4.35 -33.24
C LEU A 28 13.77 -4.80 -34.21
N GLY A 29 14.94 -4.18 -34.08
CA GLY A 29 16.11 -4.34 -34.96
C GLY A 29 16.54 -5.79 -35.22
N GLU A 30 17.26 -5.96 -36.32
CA GLU A 30 17.50 -7.19 -37.10
C GLU A 30 18.19 -8.39 -36.40
N ALA A 31 18.23 -8.49 -35.08
CA ALA A 31 19.07 -9.48 -34.39
C ALA A 31 18.36 -10.75 -33.90
N LEU A 32 17.03 -10.92 -34.03
CA LEU A 32 16.32 -11.99 -33.30
C LEU A 32 15.37 -12.92 -34.10
N CYS A 33 15.34 -12.89 -35.44
CA CYS A 33 14.44 -13.75 -36.22
C CYS A 33 14.99 -15.15 -36.61
N ALA A 34 16.06 -15.64 -36.00
CA ALA A 34 16.69 -16.91 -36.42
C ALA A 34 16.19 -18.19 -35.69
N ALA A 35 15.12 -18.15 -34.89
CA ALA A 35 14.76 -19.27 -34.00
C ALA A 35 13.44 -20.00 -34.29
N ALA A 36 12.76 -19.77 -35.42
CA ALA A 36 11.51 -20.47 -35.73
C ALA A 36 11.38 -20.85 -37.21
N ALA A 37 12.14 -21.87 -37.64
CA ALA A 37 11.82 -22.62 -38.86
C ALA A 37 12.20 -24.10 -38.64
N MET A 38 11.17 -24.91 -38.42
CA MET A 38 11.28 -26.37 -38.34
C MET A 38 11.23 -26.91 -39.77
N PRO A 39 12.16 -27.75 -40.24
CA PRO A 39 12.01 -28.40 -41.54
C PRO A 39 11.05 -29.58 -41.41
N ALA A 40 10.03 -29.55 -42.27
CA ALA A 40 9.09 -30.63 -42.52
C ALA A 40 9.81 -31.89 -43.05
N GLU A 41 9.25 -33.03 -42.64
CA GLU A 41 9.66 -34.38 -43.00
C GLU A 41 9.59 -34.58 -44.52
N ASN A 42 10.70 -34.95 -45.15
CA ASN A 42 10.67 -35.59 -46.47
C ASN A 42 11.07 -37.06 -46.30
N ALA A 43 10.05 -37.91 -46.29
CA ALA A 43 10.18 -39.35 -46.35
C ALA A 43 10.48 -39.78 -47.79
N SER A 44 11.68 -40.29 -48.05
CA SER A 44 11.86 -41.40 -49.00
C SER A 44 13.22 -42.09 -48.81
N SER A 45 13.16 -43.23 -48.11
CA SER A 45 13.72 -44.51 -48.55
C SER A 45 15.18 -44.57 -49.05
N SER A 46 16.09 -45.02 -48.18
CA SER A 46 17.01 -46.11 -48.57
C SER A 46 17.38 -46.94 -47.35
N SER A 47 16.93 -48.19 -47.38
CA SER A 47 17.34 -49.34 -46.59
C SER A 47 18.82 -49.32 -46.19
N ASP A 48 19.14 -49.21 -44.89
CA ASP A 48 20.34 -49.83 -44.26
C ASP A 48 20.49 -49.54 -42.76
N TYR A 49 19.40 -49.63 -41.98
CA TYR A 49 19.47 -49.55 -40.50
C TYR A 49 18.58 -50.59 -39.80
N THR A 50 18.48 -51.80 -40.34
CA THR A 50 17.94 -52.95 -39.57
C THR A 50 19.01 -53.53 -38.65
N MET A 51 19.61 -52.72 -37.78
CA MET A 51 20.53 -53.19 -36.73
C MET A 51 20.35 -52.47 -35.38
N LEU A 52 19.11 -52.13 -35.01
CA LEU A 52 18.75 -51.78 -33.64
C LEU A 52 17.60 -52.63 -33.08
N ASP A 53 17.38 -53.82 -33.65
CA ASP A 53 16.55 -54.88 -33.06
C ASP A 53 17.40 -56.09 -32.68
N ARG A 54 18.48 -55.84 -31.95
CA ARG A 54 19.03 -56.84 -31.03
C ARG A 54 18.76 -56.40 -29.60
N GLN A 55 17.66 -56.93 -29.10
CA GLN A 55 17.43 -57.30 -27.72
C GLN A 55 18.75 -57.65 -27.00
N ALA A 56 19.27 -56.70 -26.24
CA ALA A 56 20.16 -56.96 -25.11
C ALA A 56 19.53 -56.24 -23.91
N GLN A 57 18.54 -56.90 -23.31
CA GLN A 57 17.95 -56.51 -22.04
C GLN A 57 19.00 -56.73 -20.95
N ASP A 58 19.84 -55.71 -20.69
CA ASP A 58 20.82 -55.77 -19.62
C ASP A 58 20.10 -55.74 -18.25
N PRO A 59 20.19 -56.80 -17.42
CA PRO A 59 19.52 -56.87 -16.12
C PRO A 59 20.05 -55.82 -15.12
N TYR A 60 21.17 -55.18 -15.43
CA TYR A 60 21.79 -54.13 -14.64
C TYR A 60 21.04 -52.79 -14.74
N ARG A 61 20.57 -52.41 -15.93
CA ARG A 61 19.87 -51.13 -16.16
C ARG A 61 18.49 -51.09 -15.48
N ARG A 62 17.80 -52.22 -15.41
CA ARG A 62 16.52 -52.35 -14.66
C ARG A 62 16.72 -52.22 -13.15
N ARG A 63 17.87 -52.68 -12.63
CA ARG A 63 18.21 -52.58 -11.21
C ARG A 63 18.62 -51.16 -10.82
N THR A 64 19.40 -50.46 -11.65
CA THR A 64 19.80 -49.06 -11.37
C THR A 64 18.60 -48.11 -11.34
N PHE A 65 17.62 -48.26 -12.24
CA PHE A 65 16.37 -47.49 -12.18
C PHE A 65 15.51 -47.85 -10.96
N ALA A 66 15.49 -49.12 -10.55
CA ALA A 66 14.76 -49.54 -9.35
C ALA A 66 15.36 -48.95 -8.07
N TYR A 67 16.69 -48.98 -7.92
CA TYR A 67 17.37 -48.35 -6.78
C TYR A 67 17.25 -46.82 -6.79
N GLY A 68 17.31 -46.19 -7.97
CA GLY A 68 17.09 -44.75 -8.12
C GLY A 68 15.68 -44.31 -7.71
N ALA A 69 14.66 -45.07 -8.12
CA ALA A 69 13.28 -44.82 -7.71
C ALA A 69 13.06 -45.04 -6.20
N LEU A 70 13.68 -46.07 -5.63
CA LEU A 70 13.65 -46.35 -4.18
C LEU A 70 14.32 -45.23 -3.37
N LEU A 71 15.51 -44.78 -3.78
CA LEU A 71 16.21 -43.67 -3.11
C LEU A 71 15.42 -42.36 -3.20
N LEU A 72 14.85 -42.06 -4.37
CA LEU A 72 14.02 -40.87 -4.54
C LEU A 72 12.76 -40.92 -3.66
N ALA A 73 12.09 -42.08 -3.58
CA ALA A 73 10.94 -42.27 -2.71
C ALA A 73 11.29 -42.15 -1.22
N LEU A 74 12.45 -42.67 -0.80
CA LEU A 74 12.94 -42.53 0.58
C LEU A 74 13.28 -41.08 0.91
N VAL A 75 13.92 -40.36 0.00
CA VAL A 75 14.25 -38.93 0.19
C VAL A 75 12.98 -38.08 0.23
N LEU A 76 12.03 -38.31 -0.68
CA LEU A 76 10.74 -37.60 -0.67
C LEU A 76 9.94 -37.92 0.59
N GLY A 77 9.92 -39.18 1.03
CA GLY A 77 9.29 -39.59 2.28
C GLY A 77 9.93 -38.94 3.51
N LEU A 78 11.27 -38.86 3.55
CA LEU A 78 12.01 -38.19 4.63
C LEU A 78 11.77 -36.67 4.62
N ILE A 79 11.72 -36.04 3.44
CA ILE A 79 11.37 -34.63 3.30
C ILE A 79 9.94 -34.39 3.79
N LEU A 80 8.98 -35.26 3.46
CA LEU A 80 7.60 -35.15 3.96
C LEU A 80 7.47 -35.41 5.47
N LEU A 81 8.39 -36.21 6.05
CA LEU A 81 8.43 -36.50 7.49
C LEU A 81 9.10 -35.38 8.31
N LEU A 82 10.13 -34.74 7.74
CA LEU A 82 10.93 -33.70 8.41
C LEU A 82 10.48 -32.28 8.06
N ALA A 83 9.85 -32.07 6.91
CA ALA A 83 9.23 -30.79 6.61
C ALA A 83 8.04 -30.61 7.57
N PRO A 84 7.97 -29.49 8.31
CA PRO A 84 6.77 -29.17 9.04
C PRO A 84 5.63 -29.19 8.01
N LEU A 85 4.63 -30.05 8.23
CA LEU A 85 3.37 -30.00 7.49
C LEU A 85 3.03 -28.52 7.38
N PRO A 86 2.85 -27.95 6.17
CA PRO A 86 2.32 -26.62 6.08
C PRO A 86 0.95 -26.76 6.74
N SER A 87 0.84 -26.29 7.99
CA SER A 87 -0.43 -25.81 8.49
C SER A 87 -0.98 -24.97 7.34
N ALA A 88 -2.25 -25.18 7.00
CA ALA A 88 -2.92 -24.65 5.80
C ALA A 88 -2.92 -23.10 5.70
N SER A 89 -2.07 -22.42 6.47
CA SER A 89 -1.84 -21.01 6.60
C SER A 89 -0.80 -20.43 5.62
N THR A 90 -0.05 -21.22 4.83
CA THR A 90 1.03 -20.64 3.99
C THR A 90 0.62 -20.15 2.59
N LEU A 91 -0.66 -20.18 2.23
CA LEU A 91 -1.18 -19.52 1.02
C LEU A 91 -2.15 -18.37 1.29
N PHE A 92 -2.29 -17.97 2.55
CA PHE A 92 -3.04 -16.77 2.91
C PHE A 92 -2.09 -15.69 3.40
N LEU A 93 -2.06 -14.61 2.63
CA LEU A 93 -1.64 -13.27 2.99
C LEU A 93 -2.62 -12.68 4.03
N GLU A 94 -3.01 -13.46 5.05
CA GLU A 94 -3.83 -12.99 6.17
C GLU A 94 -2.87 -12.63 7.30
N ASP A 95 -2.57 -11.35 7.38
CA ASP A 95 -1.98 -10.72 8.56
C ASP A 95 -2.82 -11.14 9.78
N PRO A 96 -2.20 -11.60 10.90
CA PRO A 96 -2.93 -11.97 12.09
C PRO A 96 -3.70 -10.74 12.61
N GLY A 97 -5.03 -10.77 12.49
CA GLY A 97 -5.92 -10.28 13.55
C GLY A 97 -6.26 -8.80 13.63
N HIS A 98 -5.79 -7.92 12.75
CA HIS A 98 -5.99 -6.47 12.94
C HIS A 98 -6.99 -5.80 11.98
N GLY A 99 -7.60 -6.55 11.05
CA GLY A 99 -8.73 -6.08 10.24
C GLY A 99 -8.41 -4.89 9.32
N CYS A 100 -7.17 -4.79 8.83
CA CYS A 100 -6.78 -3.72 7.91
C CYS A 100 -7.37 -3.92 6.51
N ASP A 101 -7.75 -2.81 5.86
CA ASP A 101 -8.24 -2.79 4.48
C ASP A 101 -7.18 -3.30 3.48
N ILE A 102 -7.62 -3.74 2.30
CA ILE A 102 -6.73 -4.23 1.23
C ILE A 102 -5.66 -3.17 0.91
N GLY A 103 -4.40 -3.61 1.00
CA GLY A 103 -3.22 -2.79 0.76
C GLY A 103 -2.78 -1.95 1.95
N ALA A 104 -3.43 -2.05 3.12
CA ALA A 104 -2.92 -1.54 4.38
C ALA A 104 -2.23 -2.67 5.16
N ARG A 105 -1.24 -2.30 5.99
CA ARG A 105 -0.54 -3.22 6.88
C ARG A 105 -0.62 -2.71 8.31
N TRP A 106 -0.75 -3.63 9.27
CA TRP A 106 -0.82 -3.25 10.68
C TRP A 106 0.53 -2.77 11.20
N CYS A 107 0.49 -1.70 11.98
CA CYS A 107 1.67 -1.10 12.59
C CYS A 107 1.62 -1.24 14.11
N GLU A 108 2.43 -2.14 14.67
CA GLU A 108 2.40 -2.43 16.10
C GLU A 108 2.79 -1.22 16.95
N ALA A 109 3.82 -0.49 16.53
CA ALA A 109 4.31 0.71 17.22
C ALA A 109 3.26 1.84 17.32
N ARG A 110 2.24 1.84 16.46
CA ARG A 110 1.23 2.90 16.35
C ARG A 110 -0.19 2.40 16.61
N SER A 111 -0.36 1.10 16.81
CA SER A 111 -1.65 0.42 16.89
C SER A 111 -2.67 0.87 15.82
N THR A 112 -2.20 1.10 14.59
CA THR A 112 -3.02 1.61 13.48
C THR A 112 -2.62 0.98 12.15
N CYS A 113 -3.57 0.85 11.22
CA CYS A 113 -3.31 0.40 9.86
C CYS A 113 -2.66 1.53 9.04
N VAL A 114 -1.52 1.26 8.41
CA VAL A 114 -0.80 2.22 7.58
C VAL A 114 -0.88 1.79 6.12
N ARG A 115 -1.31 2.70 5.25
CA ARG A 115 -1.29 2.49 3.79
C ARG A 115 0.06 2.90 3.20
N PRO A 116 0.69 2.05 2.37
CA PRO A 116 1.96 2.34 1.68
C PRO A 116 1.99 3.51 0.72
N SER A 117 0.89 4.23 0.47
CA SER A 117 0.80 5.20 -0.61
C SER A 117 1.60 6.50 -0.42
N GLU A 118 2.26 6.68 0.73
CA GLU A 118 2.97 7.93 1.09
C GLU A 118 4.48 7.77 1.22
N VAL A 119 5.03 6.55 1.16
CA VAL A 119 6.47 6.28 1.21
C VAL A 119 6.79 5.22 0.16
N ASP A 120 7.84 5.42 -0.63
CA ASP A 120 8.28 4.47 -1.66
C ASP A 120 8.63 3.10 -1.02
N MET A 121 7.64 2.21 -0.93
CA MET A 121 7.72 0.91 -0.27
C MET A 121 8.23 -0.17 -1.22
N LEU A 122 9.55 -0.18 -1.41
CA LEU A 122 10.22 -1.30 -2.08
C LEU A 122 10.68 -2.40 -1.09
N SER A 123 10.48 -2.25 0.24
CA SER A 123 10.89 -3.27 1.21
C SER A 123 10.12 -3.31 2.54
N ALA A 124 10.10 -4.47 3.21
CA ALA A 124 9.57 -4.63 4.56
C ALA A 124 10.28 -3.72 5.60
N ALA A 125 11.57 -3.44 5.40
CA ALA A 125 12.34 -2.54 6.26
C ALA A 125 11.85 -1.08 6.18
N SER A 126 11.45 -0.63 4.98
CA SER A 126 10.90 0.72 4.81
C SER A 126 9.53 0.89 5.49
N PHE A 127 8.73 -0.18 5.56
CA PHE A 127 7.48 -0.19 6.30
C PHE A 127 7.71 -0.04 7.81
N GLU A 128 8.66 -0.79 8.37
CA GLU A 128 8.99 -0.71 9.81
C GLU A 128 9.55 0.67 10.18
N ALA A 129 10.36 1.26 9.29
CA ALA A 129 10.81 2.64 9.44
C ALA A 129 9.63 3.63 9.42
N ALA A 130 8.69 3.50 8.49
CA ALA A 130 7.48 4.36 8.46
C ALA A 130 6.60 4.18 9.70
N CYS A 131 6.59 2.98 10.28
CA CYS A 131 5.90 2.67 11.52
C CYS A 131 6.50 3.37 12.74
N THR A 132 7.82 3.53 12.76
CA THR A 132 8.54 4.16 13.87
C THR A 132 8.66 5.68 13.72
N LEU A 133 8.51 6.21 12.50
CA LEU A 133 8.55 7.65 12.28
C LEU A 133 7.28 8.35 12.78
N PRO A 134 7.41 9.42 13.59
CA PRO A 134 6.25 10.23 13.97
C PRO A 134 5.58 10.78 12.70
N ARG A 135 4.25 10.55 12.55
CA ARG A 135 3.50 11.15 11.44
C ARG A 135 3.41 12.63 11.76
N VAL A 136 3.90 13.46 10.85
CA VAL A 136 3.50 14.86 10.84
C VAL A 136 2.01 14.90 10.53
N GLY A 137 1.20 15.44 11.44
CA GLY A 137 -0.25 15.59 11.24
C GLY A 137 -1.15 14.42 11.68
N GLY A 138 -0.58 13.38 12.31
CA GLY A 138 -1.34 12.24 12.85
C GLY A 138 -1.72 12.37 14.32
N ASP A 139 -1.07 13.28 15.04
CA ASP A 139 -1.34 13.62 16.42
C ASP A 139 -2.56 14.54 16.48
N LYS A 140 -3.72 14.01 16.86
CA LYS A 140 -4.90 14.82 17.16
C LYS A 140 -5.11 14.84 18.67
N ASP A 141 -5.44 16.01 19.21
CA ASP A 141 -5.89 16.16 20.60
C ASP A 141 -7.36 15.66 20.75
N GLU A 142 -7.90 15.73 21.96
CA GLU A 142 -9.27 15.31 22.28
C GLU A 142 -10.33 16.07 21.47
N HIS A 143 -9.98 17.26 20.98
CA HIS A 143 -10.83 18.11 20.15
C HIS A 143 -10.59 17.92 18.65
N GLY A 144 -9.71 16.99 18.26
CA GLY A 144 -9.34 16.72 16.87
C GLY A 144 -8.36 17.72 16.26
N CYS A 145 -7.79 18.63 17.06
CA CYS A 145 -6.78 19.59 16.62
C CYS A 145 -5.40 18.93 16.55
N ILE A 146 -4.57 19.39 15.61
CA ILE A 146 -3.23 18.83 15.38
C ILE A 146 -2.17 19.73 16.04
N PRO A 147 -1.69 19.43 17.27
CA PRO A 147 -0.70 20.27 17.95
C PRO A 147 0.67 20.27 17.27
N SER A 148 1.08 19.24 16.54
CA SER A 148 2.34 19.24 15.77
C SER A 148 2.33 20.26 14.62
N ALA A 149 1.17 20.50 14.01
CA ALA A 149 0.95 21.57 13.05
C ALA A 149 0.64 22.92 13.75
N GLY A 150 0.67 22.92 15.08
CA GLY A 150 0.32 23.99 16.03
C GLY A 150 -1.09 24.55 15.89
N TYR A 151 -2.04 23.68 15.53
CA TYR A 151 -3.44 23.94 15.84
C TYR A 151 -3.67 23.79 17.34
N ARG A 152 -4.49 24.66 17.89
CA ARG A 152 -4.93 24.63 19.29
C ARG A 152 -6.43 24.82 19.38
N TRP A 153 -7.08 24.07 20.25
CA TRP A 153 -8.52 24.22 20.48
C TRP A 153 -8.87 25.58 21.11
N CYS A 154 -9.88 26.23 20.56
CA CYS A 154 -10.40 27.52 21.04
C CYS A 154 -11.86 27.35 21.47
N GLU A 155 -12.15 27.37 22.78
CA GLU A 155 -13.50 27.14 23.32
C GLU A 155 -14.49 28.19 22.81
N GLN A 156 -14.09 29.46 22.83
CA GLN A 156 -14.91 30.59 22.35
C GLN A 156 -15.37 30.45 20.89
N LYS A 157 -14.57 29.80 20.04
CA LYS A 157 -14.89 29.60 18.62
C LYS A 157 -15.30 28.18 18.29
N SER A 158 -15.22 27.27 19.27
CA SER A 158 -15.43 25.83 19.11
C SER A 158 -14.72 25.26 17.86
N GLN A 159 -13.48 25.70 17.63
CA GLN A 159 -12.70 25.29 16.46
C GLN A 159 -11.19 25.30 16.76
N CYS A 160 -10.45 24.52 15.98
CA CYS A 160 -9.00 24.54 16.00
C CYS A 160 -8.48 25.81 15.32
N VAL A 161 -7.64 26.57 16.01
CA VAL A 161 -7.03 27.81 15.50
C VAL A 161 -5.51 27.75 15.61
N ARG A 162 -4.82 28.43 14.71
CA ARG A 162 -3.37 28.65 14.78
C ARG A 162 -3.11 30.03 15.39
N PRO A 163 -2.55 30.12 16.61
CA PRO A 163 -2.43 31.40 17.31
C PRO A 163 -1.67 32.48 16.54
N TRP A 164 -0.61 32.09 15.83
CA TRP A 164 0.23 33.03 15.08
C TRP A 164 -0.47 33.62 13.86
N GLU A 165 -1.38 32.87 13.21
CA GLU A 165 -2.18 33.40 12.09
C GLU A 165 -3.20 34.44 12.55
N ARG A 166 -3.62 34.33 13.82
CA ARG A 166 -4.50 35.31 14.47
C ARG A 166 -3.74 36.48 15.10
N GLY A 167 -2.40 36.49 15.00
CA GLY A 167 -1.55 37.53 15.61
C GLY A 167 -1.34 37.37 17.11
N TRP A 168 -1.74 36.25 17.71
CA TRP A 168 -1.53 35.99 19.14
C TRP A 168 -0.11 35.46 19.36
N LYS A 169 0.77 36.36 19.79
CA LYS A 169 2.20 36.06 20.04
C LYS A 169 2.47 35.55 21.45
N THR A 170 1.52 35.69 22.37
CA THR A 170 1.66 35.31 23.78
C THR A 170 0.53 34.40 24.21
N GLU A 171 0.80 33.56 25.21
CA GLU A 171 -0.20 32.67 25.79
C GLU A 171 -1.37 33.44 26.40
N SER A 172 -1.11 34.62 26.98
CA SER A 172 -2.15 35.50 27.52
C SER A 172 -3.11 36.00 26.44
N ALA A 173 -2.59 36.38 25.25
CA ALA A 173 -3.44 36.79 24.14
C ALA A 173 -4.33 35.64 23.63
N PHE A 174 -3.77 34.43 23.52
CA PHE A 174 -4.54 33.24 23.17
C PHE A 174 -5.61 32.93 24.22
N ASN A 175 -5.24 32.88 25.50
CA ASN A 175 -6.17 32.59 26.59
C ASN A 175 -7.29 33.63 26.67
N THR A 176 -6.98 34.91 26.51
CA THR A 176 -7.99 35.99 26.50
C THR A 176 -8.99 35.83 25.36
N ALA A 177 -8.52 35.40 24.18
CA ALA A 177 -9.38 35.25 23.01
C ALA A 177 -10.13 33.91 22.96
N CYS A 178 -9.59 32.85 23.57
CA CYS A 178 -10.07 31.48 23.35
C CYS A 178 -10.52 30.73 24.60
N ARG A 179 -10.01 31.08 25.79
CA ARG A 179 -10.26 30.36 27.06
C ARG A 179 -11.00 31.20 28.09
N LEU A 180 -10.84 32.53 28.07
CA LEU A 180 -11.49 33.41 29.02
C LEU A 180 -12.90 33.79 28.55
N PRO A 181 -13.88 33.88 29.47
CA PRO A 181 -15.15 34.55 29.19
C PRO A 181 -14.86 35.98 28.72
N THR A 182 -15.56 36.44 27.69
CA THR A 182 -15.42 37.82 27.21
C THR A 182 -15.92 38.77 28.29
N LEU A 183 -15.02 39.31 29.11
CA LEU A 183 -15.30 40.39 30.06
C LEU A 183 -15.85 41.58 29.27
N GLY A 184 -17.15 41.87 29.42
CA GLY A 184 -17.79 43.01 28.73
C GLY A 184 -18.68 42.66 27.54
N GLY A 185 -18.70 41.40 27.10
CA GLY A 185 -19.51 40.98 25.95
C GLY A 185 -20.98 40.70 26.27
N ASP A 186 -21.28 40.50 27.54
CA ASP A 186 -22.58 40.11 28.06
C ASP A 186 -23.31 41.32 28.65
N LYS A 187 -23.89 42.17 27.81
CA LYS A 187 -24.76 43.23 28.32
C LYS A 187 -26.15 42.68 28.65
N ASP A 188 -26.67 42.99 29.83
CA ASP A 188 -28.08 42.74 30.16
C ASP A 188 -29.01 43.72 29.42
N VAL A 189 -30.32 43.59 29.63
CA VAL A 189 -31.35 44.45 29.01
C VAL A 189 -31.15 45.93 29.34
N HIS A 190 -30.44 46.23 30.43
CA HIS A 190 -30.15 47.59 30.88
C HIS A 190 -28.73 48.05 30.51
N GLY A 191 -27.99 47.24 29.75
CA GLY A 191 -26.63 47.56 29.31
C GLY A 191 -25.53 47.31 30.35
N CYS A 192 -25.85 46.71 31.50
CA CYS A 192 -24.88 46.34 32.53
C CYS A 192 -24.15 45.05 32.16
N ILE A 193 -22.92 44.85 32.64
CA ILE A 193 -22.06 43.70 32.28
C ILE A 193 -21.96 42.74 33.50
N PRO A 194 -22.73 41.65 33.54
CA PRO A 194 -22.70 40.70 34.66
C PRO A 194 -21.35 40.00 34.84
N SER A 195 -20.64 39.65 33.76
CA SER A 195 -19.31 38.99 33.86
C SER A 195 -18.23 39.89 34.46
N ALA A 196 -18.42 41.22 34.40
CA ALA A 196 -17.57 42.18 35.09
C ALA A 196 -18.08 42.49 36.52
N GLY A 197 -19.10 41.77 36.99
CA GLY A 197 -19.69 41.94 38.32
C GLY A 197 -20.66 43.11 38.43
N TYR A 198 -21.20 43.62 37.33
CA TYR A 198 -22.15 44.74 37.34
C TYR A 198 -23.58 44.27 37.06
N ARG A 199 -24.53 44.80 37.82
CA ARG A 199 -25.96 44.53 37.66
C ARG A 199 -26.77 45.82 37.73
N TRP A 200 -27.90 45.85 37.01
CA TRP A 200 -28.85 46.96 37.10
C TRP A 200 -29.48 47.09 38.48
N CYS A 201 -29.51 48.32 39.01
CA CYS A 201 -30.24 48.66 40.21
C CYS A 201 -31.31 49.71 39.88
N ALA A 202 -32.58 49.32 40.07
CA ALA A 202 -33.71 50.22 39.82
C ALA A 202 -33.71 51.45 40.73
N LYS A 203 -33.17 51.33 41.95
CA LYS A 203 -33.12 52.44 42.93
C LYS A 203 -32.14 53.54 42.50
N THR A 204 -31.00 53.16 41.94
CA THR A 204 -29.97 54.11 41.49
C THR A 204 -30.06 54.41 40.00
N LEU A 205 -30.98 53.75 39.26
CA LEU A 205 -31.13 53.84 37.81
C LEU A 205 -29.79 53.71 37.08
N GLY A 206 -28.99 52.71 37.47
CA GLY A 206 -27.65 52.53 36.93
C GLY A 206 -27.07 51.16 37.25
N CYS A 207 -25.92 50.87 36.63
CA CYS A 207 -25.16 49.66 36.87
C CYS A 207 -24.29 49.83 38.13
N GLY A 208 -24.48 48.96 39.11
CA GLY A 208 -23.66 48.89 40.32
C GLY A 208 -22.96 47.53 40.44
N PRO A 209 -21.89 47.42 41.24
CA PRO A 209 -21.31 46.13 41.55
C PRO A 209 -22.35 45.22 42.21
N THR A 210 -22.28 43.92 41.95
CA THR A 210 -23.03 42.88 42.67
C THR A 210 -22.49 42.79 44.10
N LEU A 211 -22.80 43.78 44.93
CA LEU A 211 -22.67 43.66 46.37
C LEU A 211 -23.71 42.62 46.80
N ASN A 212 -23.25 41.55 47.46
CA ASN A 212 -24.14 40.68 48.20
C ASN A 212 -25.06 41.57 49.03
N HIS A 213 -26.37 41.50 48.80
CA HIS A 213 -27.39 42.32 49.47
C HIS A 213 -27.45 42.09 51.00
N SER A 214 -26.51 41.37 51.60
CA SER A 214 -26.48 40.98 53.00
C SER A 214 -25.82 41.99 53.95
N LEU A 215 -25.36 43.17 53.51
CA LEU A 215 -24.60 44.09 54.39
C LEU A 215 -25.00 45.57 54.39
N THR A 216 -26.22 45.94 53.98
CA THR A 216 -26.70 47.34 54.16
C THR A 216 -28.12 47.45 54.70
N THR A 217 -28.44 46.69 55.76
CA THR A 217 -29.48 47.08 56.72
C THR A 217 -28.84 47.34 58.09
N LYS A 218 -27.97 48.34 58.16
CA LYS A 218 -27.62 48.97 59.44
C LYS A 218 -27.15 50.41 59.23
N THR A 219 -28.11 51.24 58.89
CA THR A 219 -28.09 52.68 59.20
C THR A 219 -29.44 53.01 59.82
N SER A 220 -29.52 52.87 61.14
CA SER A 220 -30.29 53.74 62.02
C SER A 220 -29.81 53.56 63.46
#